data_AF-A0A920UU04-F1
#
_entry.id   AF-A0A920UU04-F1
#
_cell.length_a   1.000
_cell.length_b   1.000
_cell.length_c   1.000
_cell.angle_alpha   90.00
_cell.angle_beta   90.00
_cell.angle_gamma   90.00
#
_symmetry.space_group_name_H-M   'P 1'
#
loop_
_entity.id
_entity.type
_entity.pdbx_description
1 polymer ?
#
loop_
_entity_poly.entity_id
_entity_poly.type
_entity_poly.pdbx_seq_one_letter_code
_entity_poly.pdbx_strand_id
1 'polypeptide(L)' 'MARPVEFDENKVLTNAMEQFWREGYEASSVQKLLDCTGINRGTLYNSFGDKDTFFKSCVDQYNKIVDRQIKKLIKES' A
#
# COMPACT_ATOMS: atom_id res chain seq x y z
N MET A 1 1.33 17.50 -20.57
CA MET A 1 1.80 16.18 -20.10
C MET A 1 2.27 16.35 -18.66
N ALA A 2 1.55 15.80 -17.68
CA ALA A 2 1.92 15.89 -16.27
C ALA A 2 3.16 15.03 -16.03
N ARG A 3 4.21 15.58 -15.41
CA ARG A 3 5.33 14.78 -14.91
C ARG A 3 4.77 13.80 -13.86
N PRO A 4 4.95 12.48 -14.01
CA PRO A 4 4.57 11.56 -12.95
C PRO A 4 5.35 11.95 -11.71
N VAL A 5 4.64 12.16 -10.59
CA VAL A 5 5.28 12.26 -9.29
C VAL A 5 5.91 10.90 -9.03
N GLU A 6 7.24 10.84 -8.92
CA GLU A 6 7.93 9.65 -8.41
C GLU A 6 7.52 9.47 -6.95
N PHE A 7 6.78 8.41 -6.66
CA PHE A 7 6.48 7.98 -5.31
C PHE A 7 7.00 6.55 -5.12
N ASP A 8 7.37 6.20 -3.90
CA ASP A 8 7.74 4.84 -3.56
C ASP A 8 6.48 4.01 -3.31
N GLU A 9 6.10 3.19 -4.30
CA GLU A 9 4.95 2.31 -4.24
C GLU A 9 4.98 1.38 -3.01
N ASN A 10 6.15 0.84 -2.64
CA ASN A 10 6.25 -0.04 -1.49
C ASN A 10 5.91 0.70 -0.20
N LYS A 11 6.38 1.94 -0.07
CA LYS A 11 6.10 2.79 1.09
C LYS A 11 4.62 3.16 1.17
N VAL A 12 4.01 3.52 0.03
CA VAL A 12 2.57 3.80 -0.07
C VAL A 12 1.75 2.60 0.36
N LEU A 13 2.02 1.42 -0.20
CA LEU A 13 1.28 0.19 0.12
C LEU A 13 1.47 -0.19 1.59
N THR A 14 2.67 -0.03 2.14
CA THR A 14 2.95 -0.35 3.55
C THR A 14 2.20 0.60 4.50
N ASN A 15 2.20 1.90 4.23
CA ASN A 15 1.47 2.88 5.05
C ASN A 15 -0.05 2.68 4.99
N ALA A 16 -0.59 2.41 3.80
CA ALA A 16 -2.01 2.14 3.61
C ALA A 16 -2.42 0.82 4.28
N MET A 17 -1.60 -0.23 4.16
CA MET A 17 -1.75 -1.49 4.87
C MET A 17 -1.87 -1.24 6.38
N GLU A 18 -0.94 -0.51 6.99
CA GLU A 18 -1.04 -0.21 8.44
C GLU A 18 -2.34 0.52 8.82
N GLN A 19 -2.81 1.45 7.99
CA GLN A 19 -4.08 2.12 8.21
C GLN A 19 -5.27 1.15 8.18
N PHE A 20 -5.32 0.26 7.18
CA PHE A 20 -6.34 -0.77 7.08
C PHE A 20 -6.33 -1.72 8.27
N TRP A 21 -5.16 -2.04 8.83
CA TRP A 21 -5.04 -2.94 9.98
C TRP A 21 -5.52 -2.27 11.27
N ARG A 22 -5.33 -0.95 11.39
CA ARG A 22 -5.74 -0.17 12.57
C ARG A 22 -7.24 0.08 12.61
N GLU A 23 -7.84 0.45 11.48
CA GLU A 23 -9.23 0.91 11.45
C GLU A 23 -10.19 -0.07 10.76
N GLY A 24 -9.66 -1.03 10.00
CA GLY A 24 -10.45 -1.92 9.16
C GLY A 24 -10.77 -1.34 7.78
N TYR A 25 -11.22 -2.21 6.88
CA TYR A 25 -11.51 -1.86 5.48
C TYR A 25 -12.61 -0.80 5.36
N GLU A 26 -13.78 -1.01 5.98
CA GLU A 26 -14.94 -0.11 5.85
C GLU A 26 -14.68 1.28 6.43
N ALA A 27 -14.03 1.38 7.59
CA ALA A 27 -13.78 2.65 8.27
C ALA A 27 -12.66 3.49 7.60
N SER A 28 -11.79 2.86 6.82
CA SER A 28 -10.70 3.53 6.11
C SER A 28 -11.24 4.26 4.87
N SER A 29 -11.42 5.57 4.97
CA SER A 29 -11.82 6.38 3.81
C SER A 29 -10.65 6.61 2.86
N VAL A 30 -10.94 6.83 1.57
CA VAL A 30 -9.91 7.20 0.58
C VAL A 30 -9.13 8.42 1.05
N GLN A 31 -9.77 9.40 1.70
CA GLN A 31 -9.08 10.59 2.19
C GLN A 31 -8.02 10.23 3.24
N LYS A 32 -8.34 9.40 4.24
CA LYS A 32 -7.37 8.93 5.24
C LYS A 32 -6.19 8.20 4.60
N LEU A 33 -6.45 7.40 3.56
CA LEU A 33 -5.41 6.70 2.82
C LEU A 33 -4.48 7.69 2.11
N LEU A 34 -5.02 8.74 1.49
CA LEU A 34 -4.20 9.80 0.88
C LEU A 34 -3.37 10.54 1.95
N ASP A 35 -3.97 10.83 3.11
CA ASP A 35 -3.30 11.53 4.20
C ASP A 35 -2.13 10.70 4.79
N CYS A 36 -2.29 9.38 4.94
CA CYS A 36 -1.23 8.52 5.48
C CYS A 36 -0.15 8.11 4.46
N THR A 37 -0.50 8.07 3.16
CA THR A 37 0.43 7.69 2.10
C THR A 37 1.14 8.88 1.45
N GLY A 38 0.58 10.09 1.57
CA GLY A 38 1.13 11.31 1.00
C GLY A 38 0.95 11.44 -0.52
N ILE A 39 0.24 10.51 -1.16
CA ILE A 39 -0.09 10.61 -2.59
C ILE A 39 -1.38 11.41 -2.78
N ASN A 40 -1.52 12.00 -3.96
CA ASN A 40 -2.78 12.64 -4.32
C ASN A 40 -3.79 11.61 -4.86
N ARG A 41 -5.06 12.01 -4.89
CA ARG A 41 -6.17 11.18 -5.34
C ARG A 41 -6.00 10.66 -6.78
N GLY A 42 -5.50 11.50 -7.69
CA GLY A 42 -5.27 11.11 -9.08
C GLY A 42 -4.21 10.03 -9.22
N THR A 43 -3.12 10.11 -8.45
CA THR A 43 -2.10 9.07 -8.37
C THR A 43 -2.68 7.76 -7.83
N LEU A 44 -3.50 7.82 -6.78
CA LEU A 44 -4.14 6.62 -6.24
C LEU A 44 -4.98 5.90 -7.30
N TYR A 45 -5.88 6.62 -7.98
CA TYR A 45 -6.75 6.02 -8.99
C TYR A 45 -6.00 5.60 -10.27
N ASN A 46 -4.99 6.36 -10.69
CA ASN A 46 -4.22 6.02 -11.90
C ASN A 46 -3.29 4.82 -11.68
N SER A 47 -2.71 4.68 -10.48
CA SER A 47 -1.74 3.62 -10.18
C SER A 47 -2.39 2.37 -9.61
N PHE A 48 -3.45 2.50 -8.81
CA PHE A 48 -4.04 1.39 -8.06
C PHE A 48 -5.51 1.13 -8.38
N GLY A 49 -6.16 1.98 -9.17
CA GLY A 49 -7.58 1.85 -9.45
C GLY A 49 -8.44 2.23 -8.24
N ASP A 50 -9.40 1.39 -7.87
CA ASP A 50 -10.32 1.65 -6.77
C ASP A 50 -9.77 1.22 -5.39
N LYS A 51 -10.58 1.46 -4.34
CA LYS A 51 -10.23 1.11 -2.96
C LYS A 51 -10.07 -0.41 -2.78
N ASP A 52 -10.88 -1.22 -3.47
CA ASP A 52 -10.80 -2.68 -3.41
C ASP A 52 -9.49 -3.19 -3.99
N THR A 53 -9.11 -2.67 -5.16
CA THR A 53 -7.87 -3.01 -5.86
C THR A 53 -6.67 -2.52 -5.06
N PHE A 54 -6.74 -1.31 -4.50
CA PHE A 54 -5.70 -0.78 -3.62
C PHE A 54 -5.51 -1.63 -2.36
N PHE A 55 -6.60 -2.08 -1.74
CA PHE A 55 -6.55 -2.97 -0.59
C PHE A 55 -5.91 -4.33 -0.93
N LYS A 56 -6.27 -4.93 -2.08
CA LYS A 56 -5.63 -6.15 -2.58
C LYS A 56 -4.12 -5.96 -2.76
N SER A 57 -3.68 -4.84 -3.35
CA SER A 57 -2.26 -4.52 -3.48
C SER A 57 -1.55 -4.39 -2.12
N CYS A 58 -2.24 -3.88 -1.09
CA CYS A 58 -1.71 -3.84 0.27
C CYS A 58 -1.49 -5.25 0.85
N VAL A 59 -2.44 -6.16 0.63
CA VAL A 59 -2.33 -7.57 1.04
C VAL A 59 -1.20 -8.28 0.29
N ASP A 60 -1.06 -8.04 -1.01
CA ASP A 60 0.04 -8.59 -1.80
C ASP A 60 1.40 -8.08 -1.32
N GLN A 61 1.47 -6.81 -0.93
CA GLN A 61 2.69 -6.24 -0.33
C GLN A 61 3.02 -6.91 1.00
N TYR A 62 2.03 -7.15 1.86
CA TYR A 62 2.23 -7.90 3.10
C TYR A 62 2.81 -9.29 2.84
N ASN A 63 2.23 -10.03 1.90
CA ASN A 63 2.70 -11.36 1.52
C ASN A 63 4.16 -11.34 1.04
N LYS A 64 4.56 -10.34 0.24
CA LYS A 64 5.95 -10.15 -0.22
C LYS A 64 6.91 -9.87 0.93
N ILE A 65 6.49 -9.06 1.92
CA ILE A 65 7.30 -8.76 3.11
C ILE A 65 7.53 -10.05 3.91
N VAL A 66 6.46 -10.81 4.17
CA VAL A 66 6.53 -12.07 4.92
C VAL A 66 7.39 -13.10 4.18
N ASP A 67 7.20 -13.29 2.87
CA ASP A 67 8.01 -14.20 2.05
C ASP A 67 9.50 -13.84 2.11
N ARG A 68 9.83 -12.54 2.01
CA ARG A 68 11.22 -12.06 2.13
C ARG A 68 11.81 -12.35 3.50
N GLN A 69 11.04 -12.15 4.57
CA GLN A 69 11.48 -12.44 5.94
C GLN A 69 11.71 -13.93 6.16
N ILE A 70 10.77 -14.78 5.73
CA ILE A 70 10.89 -16.24 5.83
C ILE A 70 12.12 -16.73 5.04
N LYS A 71 12.30 -16.28 3.80
CA LYS A 71 13.47 -16.65 2.98
C LYS A 71 14.79 -16.24 3.62
N LYS A 72 14.81 -15.09 4.31
CA LYS A 72 16.00 -14.64 5.04
C LYS A 72 16.31 -15.58 6.20
N LEU A 73 15.32 -15.91 7.03
CA LEU A 73 15.49 -16.79 8.18
C LEU A 73 15.92 -18.21 7.78
N ILE A 74 15.35 -18.77 6.70
CA ILE A 74 15.70 -20.11 6.20
C ILE A 74 17.12 -20.13 5.61
N LYS A 75 17.57 -19.06 4.94
CA LYS A 75 18.94 -18.99 4.38
C LYS A 75 20.02 -18.75 5.42
N GLU A 76 19.65 -18.20 6.58
CA GLU A 76 20.56 -17.95 7.71
C GLU A 76 20.61 -19.15 8.69
N SER A 77 19.85 -20.22 8.43
CA SER A 77 19.86 -21.50 9.17
C SER A 77 20.64 -22.56 8.40
#